data_AF-T1HF68-F1
#
_entry.id   AF-T1HF68-F1
#
_cell.length_a   1.000
_cell.length_b   1.000
_cell.length_c   1.000
_cell.angle_alpha   90.00
_cell.angle_beta   90.00
_cell.angle_gamma   90.00
#
_symmetry.space_group_name_H-M   'P 1'
#
loop_
_entity.id
_entity.type
_entity.pdbx_description
1 polymer ?
#
loop_
_entity_poly.entity_id
_entity_poly.type
_entity_poly.pdbx_seq_one_letter_code
_entity_poly.pdbx_strand_id
1 'polypeptide(L)'
;MYTRDVAIVAVLYMNFFRFISCNMTSMAYQAGTHSIAYVTAPSEEIAKKLAKGAVENKLAACVNIIPKITSMKNHPYEVCEVISTKIEDGNPAYLNWVSSVVPENSVTKT
;
A
#
# COMPACT_ATOMS: atom_id res chain seq x y z
N MET A 1 12.06 -13.30 20.53
CA MET A 1 10.94 -14.27 20.48
C MET A 1 10.48 -14.32 19.03
N TYR A 2 10.44 -15.51 18.41
CA TYR A 2 10.06 -15.66 17.00
C TYR A 2 8.53 -15.71 16.88
N THR A 3 7.94 -14.90 16.01
CA THR A 3 6.51 -14.98 15.69
C THR A 3 6.30 -15.43 14.26
N ARG A 4 5.26 -16.23 14.02
CA ARG A 4 4.81 -16.60 12.67
C ARG A 4 3.83 -15.54 12.22
N ASP A 5 4.28 -14.68 11.32
CA ASP A 5 3.51 -13.57 10.79
C ASP A 5 3.16 -13.83 9.32
N VAL A 6 2.25 -13.00 8.80
CA VAL A 6 1.88 -12.92 7.39
C VAL A 6 2.14 -11.50 6.92
N ALA A 7 2.84 -11.32 5.80
CA ALA A 7 3.05 -10.00 5.23
C ALA A 7 1.99 -9.71 4.16
N ILE A 8 1.42 -8.51 4.20
CA ILE A 8 0.46 -7.97 3.25
C ILE A 8 1.17 -6.84 2.51
N VAL A 9 1.21 -6.93 1.18
CA VAL A 9 1.75 -5.88 0.32
C VAL A 9 0.59 -5.26 -0.44
N ALA A 10 0.28 -4.00 -0.14
CA ALA A 10 -0.84 -3.27 -0.73
C ALA A 10 -0.33 -2.08 -1.54
N VAL A 11 -0.82 -1.89 -2.77
CA VAL A 11 -0.54 -0.67 -3.54
C VAL A 11 -1.59 0.39 -3.19
N LEU A 12 -1.15 1.48 -2.56
CA LEU A 12 -1.98 2.59 -2.09
C LEU A 12 -1.67 3.87 -2.87
N TYR A 13 -2.64 4.77 -2.99
CA TYR A 13 -2.43 6.11 -3.52
C TYR A 13 -2.05 7.08 -2.39
N MET A 14 -1.09 8.00 -2.61
CA MET A 14 -0.73 9.02 -1.61
C MET A 14 -0.81 10.44 -2.18
N ASN A 15 -1.52 11.32 -1.47
CA ASN A 15 -1.52 12.74 -1.77
C ASN A 15 -0.29 13.41 -1.15
N PHE A 16 0.69 13.78 -1.97
CA PHE A 16 1.78 14.68 -1.58
C PHE A 16 1.52 16.06 -2.20
N PHE A 17 1.53 17.12 -1.38
CA PHE A 17 1.34 18.52 -1.80
C PHE A 17 2.17 18.84 -3.05
N ARG A 18 1.51 19.22 -4.15
CA ARG A 18 2.15 19.68 -5.39
C ARG A 18 2.72 21.08 -5.18
N PHE A 19 4.05 21.22 -5.20
CA PHE A 19 4.71 22.50 -5.45
C PHE A 19 5.68 22.39 -6.64
N ILE A 20 5.41 23.25 -7.63
CA ILE A 20 6.23 23.71 -8.78
C ILE A 20 6.33 22.83 -10.05
N SER A 21 5.56 23.29 -11.06
CA SER A 21 5.84 23.47 -12.49
C SER A 21 6.68 22.42 -13.24
N CYS A 22 6.02 21.62 -14.08
CA CYS A 22 6.51 21.34 -15.45
C CYS A 22 5.36 20.93 -16.37
N ASN A 23 5.46 21.32 -17.64
CA ASN A 23 4.43 21.31 -18.67
C ASN A 23 3.84 19.94 -18.99
N MET A 24 2.55 19.98 -19.34
CA MET A 24 1.75 18.93 -19.96
C MET A 24 2.40 18.43 -21.26
N THR A 25 3.02 17.25 -21.26
CA THR A 25 3.09 16.29 -22.40
C THR A 25 3.90 15.03 -22.01
N SER A 26 3.23 13.97 -21.58
CA SER A 26 3.48 12.56 -21.96
C SER A 26 2.64 11.66 -21.03
N MET A 27 2.27 10.48 -21.50
CA MET A 27 1.68 9.39 -20.71
C MET A 27 2.66 8.81 -19.68
N ALA A 28 3.55 9.63 -19.13
CA ALA A 28 4.54 9.25 -18.14
C ALA A 28 3.91 9.30 -16.76
N TYR A 29 4.10 8.23 -16.00
CA TYR A 29 3.74 8.15 -14.60
C TYR A 29 4.49 9.23 -13.80
N GLN A 30 3.79 9.97 -12.94
CA GLN A 30 4.43 10.92 -12.03
C GLN A 30 4.91 10.15 -10.78
N ALA A 31 6.23 10.04 -10.63
CA ALA A 31 6.89 9.42 -9.48
C ALA A 31 6.33 9.95 -8.15
N GLY A 32 6.12 9.04 -7.19
CA GLY A 32 5.67 9.38 -5.84
C GLY A 32 4.18 9.70 -5.67
N THR A 33 3.35 9.50 -6.69
CA THR A 33 1.88 9.59 -6.60
C THR A 33 1.24 8.35 -5.95
N HIS A 34 1.92 7.20 -6.04
CA HIS A 34 1.49 5.95 -5.45
C HIS A 34 2.54 5.42 -4.49
N SER A 35 2.12 4.47 -3.65
CA SER A 35 2.95 3.84 -2.63
C SER A 35 2.64 2.36 -2.52
N ILE A 36 3.57 1.62 -1.94
CA ILE A 36 3.39 0.25 -1.51
C ILE A 36 3.42 0.26 0.01
N ALA A 37 2.39 -0.28 0.64
CA ALA A 37 2.35 -0.52 2.07
C ALA A 37 2.67 -1.99 2.37
N TYR A 38 3.53 -2.20 3.36
CA TYR A 38 3.80 -3.49 3.98
C TYR A 38 3.11 -3.52 5.34
N VAL A 39 2.26 -4.53 5.54
CA VAL A 39 1.57 -4.75 6.80
C VAL A 39 1.85 -6.16 7.30
N THR A 40 2.31 -6.31 8.54
CA THR A 40 2.40 -7.63 9.17
C THR A 40 1.09 -7.96 9.88
N ALA A 41 0.63 -9.20 9.77
CA ALA A 41 -0.55 -9.71 10.44
C ALA A 41 -0.22 -10.99 11.22
N PRO A 42 -0.84 -11.21 12.39
CA PRO A 42 -0.52 -12.35 13.26
C PRO A 42 -1.12 -13.69 12.77
N SER A 43 -2.03 -13.65 11.79
CA SER A 43 -2.60 -14.86 11.19
C SER A 43 -3.03 -14.62 9.73
N GLU A 44 -3.12 -15.72 8.97
CA GLU A 44 -3.59 -15.69 7.59
C GLU A 44 -5.06 -15.26 7.48
N GLU A 45 -5.88 -15.61 8.46
CA GLU A 45 -7.30 -15.22 8.50
C GLU A 45 -7.45 -13.70 8.64
N ILE A 46 -6.70 -13.10 9.57
CA ILE A 46 -6.69 -11.64 9.76
C ILE A 46 -6.15 -10.95 8.51
N ALA A 47 -5.10 -11.50 7.90
CA ALA A 47 -4.54 -10.96 6.66
C ALA A 47 -5.55 -10.96 5.52
N LYS A 48 -6.30 -12.05 5.32
CA LYS A 48 -7.35 -12.14 4.31
C LYS A 48 -8.49 -11.16 4.57
N LYS A 49 -8.91 -11.00 5.83
CA LYS A 49 -9.95 -10.04 6.21
C LYS A 49 -9.51 -8.59 5.92
N LEU A 50 -8.27 -8.25 6.26
CA LEU A 50 -7.68 -6.94 5.98
C LEU A 50 -7.55 -6.69 4.48
N ALA A 51 -7.02 -7.65 3.72
CA ALA A 51 -6.86 -7.55 2.27
C ALA A 51 -8.20 -7.34 1.58
N LYS A 52 -9.22 -8.13 1.96
CA LYS A 52 -10.58 -8.00 1.44
C LYS A 52 -11.15 -6.62 1.73
N GLY A 53 -11.07 -6.17 2.99
CA GLY A 53 -11.54 -4.83 3.37
C GLY A 53 -10.82 -3.71 2.64
N ALA A 54 -9.51 -3.81 2.44
CA ALA A 54 -8.71 -2.78 1.75
C ALA A 54 -9.12 -2.62 0.28
N VAL A 55 -9.39 -3.73 -0.43
CA VAL A 55 -9.82 -3.70 -1.83
C VAL A 55 -11.28 -3.26 -1.95
N GLU A 56 -12.18 -3.81 -1.12
CA GLU A 56 -13.61 -3.48 -1.17
C GLU A 56 -13.90 -2.01 -0.85
N ASN A 57 -13.17 -1.43 0.09
CA ASN A 57 -13.29 -0.02 0.44
C ASN A 57 -12.47 0.91 -0.48
N LYS A 58 -11.90 0.39 -1.57
CA LYS A 58 -11.07 1.13 -2.53
C LYS A 58 -9.89 1.87 -1.89
N LEU A 59 -9.33 1.31 -0.82
CA LEU A 59 -8.12 1.82 -0.16
C LEU A 59 -6.86 1.32 -0.88
N ALA A 60 -6.92 0.11 -1.44
CA ALA A 60 -5.86 -0.50 -2.22
C ALA A 60 -6.41 -1.06 -3.54
N ALA A 61 -5.65 -0.94 -4.62
CA ALA A 61 -6.03 -1.53 -5.91
C ALA A 61 -5.81 -3.05 -5.94
N CYS A 62 -4.74 -3.51 -5.29
CA CYS A 62 -4.35 -4.91 -5.23
C CYS A 62 -3.63 -5.18 -3.90
N VAL A 63 -3.74 -6.41 -3.43
CA VAL A 63 -3.10 -6.88 -2.20
C VAL A 63 -2.49 -8.28 -2.44
N ASN A 64 -1.20 -8.42 -2.14
CA ASN A 64 -0.51 -9.70 -2.11
C ASN A 64 -0.35 -10.18 -0.67
N ILE A 65 -0.67 -11.45 -0.40
CA ILE A 65 -0.50 -12.08 0.91
C ILE A 65 0.65 -13.08 0.83
N ILE A 66 1.65 -12.90 1.68
CA ILE A 66 2.83 -13.78 1.77
C ILE A 66 2.75 -14.56 3.08
N PRO A 67 2.41 -15.86 3.03
CA PRO A 67 2.30 -16.69 4.24
C PRO A 67 3.67 -17.11 4.76
N LYS A 68 3.71 -17.60 6.00
CA LYS A 68 4.88 -18.21 6.65
C LYS A 68 6.08 -17.27 6.81
N ILE A 69 5.85 -15.98 7.06
CA ILE A 69 6.92 -15.07 7.44
C ILE A 69 7.31 -15.35 8.88
N THR A 70 8.61 -15.35 9.16
CA THR A 70 9.14 -15.44 10.52
C THR A 70 9.72 -14.09 10.88
N SER A 71 9.09 -13.40 11.83
CA SER A 71 9.53 -12.08 12.26
C SER A 71 10.43 -12.17 13.48
N MET A 72 11.54 -11.44 13.41
CA MET A 72 12.50 -11.28 14.50
C MET A 72 12.31 -9.91 15.13
N LYS A 73 11.60 -9.87 16.26
CA LYS A 73 11.24 -8.62 16.93
C LYS A 73 12.11 -8.39 18.16
N ASN A 74 12.66 -7.18 18.27
CA ASN A 74 13.28 -6.65 19.49
C ASN A 74 12.57 -5.35 19.91
N HIS A 75 11.25 -5.42 20.03
CA HIS A 75 10.39 -4.33 20.47
C HIS A 75 9.24 -4.88 21.32
N PRO A 76 8.68 -4.07 22.25
CA PRO A 76 7.62 -4.53 23.15
C PRO A 76 6.22 -4.57 22.51
N TYR A 77 6.06 -4.02 21.31
CA TYR A 77 4.75 -3.87 20.67
C TYR A 77 4.20 -5.20 20.13
N GLU A 78 2.92 -5.43 20.40
CA GLU A 78 2.13 -6.56 19.87
C GLU A 78 1.31 -6.16 18.62
N VAL A 79 1.35 -4.89 18.24
CA VAL A 79 0.57 -4.31 17.14
C VAL A 79 1.16 -4.70 15.78
N CYS A 80 0.30 -4.78 14.76
CA CYS A 80 0.70 -4.94 13.36
C CYS A 80 1.70 -3.85 12.93
N GLU A 81 2.81 -4.25 12.32
CA GLU A 81 3.72 -3.33 11.66
C GLU A 81 3.04 -2.79 10.39
N VAL A 82 3.10 -1.47 10.16
CA VAL A 82 2.59 -0.83 8.95
C VAL A 82 3.65 0.18 8.48
N ILE A 83 4.25 -0.06 7.32
CA ILE A 83 5.20 0.86 6.69
C ILE A 83 4.82 1.06 5.23
N SER A 84 5.16 2.22 4.66
CA SER A 84 4.88 2.51 3.25
C SER A 84 6.08 3.12 2.55
N THR A 85 6.32 2.71 1.30
CA THR A 85 7.35 3.28 0.43
C THR A 85 6.72 3.83 -0.85
N LYS A 86 7.30 4.88 -1.42
CA LYS A 86 6.80 5.50 -2.66
C LYS A 86 7.16 4.64 -3.87
N ILE A 87 6.28 4.64 -4.87
CA ILE A 87 6.54 4.06 -6.19
C ILE A 87 7.14 5.15 -7.07
N GLU A 88 8.41 5.00 -7.39
CA GLU A 88 9.15 5.93 -8.24
C GLU A 88 8.94 5.64 -9.74
N ASP A 89 8.87 4.36 -10.12
CA ASP A 89 8.70 3.94 -11.52
C ASP A 89 7.95 2.60 -11.62
N GLY A 90 7.42 2.28 -12.79
CA GLY A 90 6.73 1.04 -13.09
C GLY A 90 5.98 1.06 -14.41
N ASN A 91 5.16 0.05 -14.66
CA ASN A 91 4.36 -0.03 -15.89
C ASN A 91 3.28 1.10 -15.90
N PRO A 92 3.30 2.03 -16.86
CA PRO A 92 2.34 3.14 -16.90
C PRO A 92 0.88 2.71 -16.97
N ALA A 93 0.58 1.65 -17.74
CA ALA A 93 -0.79 1.14 -17.85
C ALA A 93 -1.29 0.56 -16.52
N TYR A 94 -0.41 -0.10 -15.77
CA TYR A 94 -0.74 -0.63 -14.45
C TYR A 94 -0.99 0.50 -13.45
N LEU A 95 -0.12 1.50 -13.42
CA LEU A 95 -0.22 2.62 -12.48
C LEU A 95 -1.44 3.50 -12.78
N ASN A 96 -1.77 3.70 -14.05
CA ASN A 96 -3.01 4.37 -14.45
C ASN A 96 -4.25 3.59 -14.00
N TRP A 97 -4.22 2.26 -14.10
CA TRP A 97 -5.30 1.42 -13.58
C TRP A 97 -5.44 1.58 -12.06
N VAL A 98 -4.34 1.59 -11.30
CA VAL A 98 -4.36 1.82 -9.85
C VAL A 98 -5.05 3.16 -9.52
N SER A 99 -4.72 4.24 -10.23
CA SER A 99 -5.36 5.56 -10.03
C SER A 99 -6.85 5.55 -10.36
N SER A 100 -7.29 4.72 -11.31
CA SER A 100 -8.69 4.64 -11.70
C SER A 100 -9.59 3.92 -10.68
N VAL A 101 -9.01 3.03 -9.87
CA VAL A 101 -9.77 2.20 -8.91
C VAL A 101 -9.67 2.70 -7.47
N VAL A 102 -8.61 3.42 -7.11
CA VAL A 102 -8.40 4.03 -5.78
C VAL A 102 -8.66 5.55 -5.85
N PRO A 103 -9.77 6.07 -5.31
CA PRO A 103 -10.11 7.49 -5.40
C PRO A 103 -9.26 8.36 -4.46
N GLU A 104 -8.93 9.59 -4.91
CA GLU A 104 -8.08 10.56 -4.19
C GLU A 104 -8.66 11.01 -2.83
N ASN A 105 -9.96 10.86 -2.62
CA ASN A 105 -10.70 11.42 -1.48
C ASN A 105 -10.81 10.49 -0.27
N SER A 106 -10.16 9.32 -0.30
CA SER A 106 -10.29 8.31 0.75
C SER A 106 -9.60 8.67 2.07
N VAL A 107 -8.83 9.77 2.11
CA VAL A 107 -7.92 10.10 3.23
C VAL A 107 -8.21 11.49 3.84
N THR A 108 -9.09 12.33 3.28
CA THR A 108 -9.35 13.70 3.75
C THR A 108 -10.49 13.85 4.76
N LYS A 109 -11.07 12.76 5.27
CA LYS A 109 -12.01 12.81 6.41
C LYS A 109 -11.25 12.61 7.72
N THR A 110 -10.64 13.67 8.24
CA THR A 110 -10.39 13.82 9.68
C THR A 110 -10.28 15.29 10.05
#